data_AF-A0A4R7UF23-F1
#
_entry.id   AF-A0A4R7UF23-F1
#
_cell.length_a   1.000
_cell.length_b   1.000
_cell.length_c   1.000
_cell.angle_alpha   90.00
_cell.angle_beta   90.00
_cell.angle_gamma   90.00
#
_symmetry.space_group_name_H-M   'P 1'
#
loop_
_entity.id
_entity.type
_entity.pdbx_description
1 polymer ?
#
loop_
_entity_poly.entity_id
_entity_poly.type
_entity_poly.pdbx_seq_one_letter_code
_entity_poly.pdbx_strand_id
1 'polypeptide(L)'
;MKRKLNKKLIWSSVIFTTIATLLTTTLYFGINYKKAVNQFYESNKKPFIRFDETNIVKNNILDTQNQADVNLYYSSFGVQTFYNLIRMAMLSEKEVHFYRSMDLKDYHTSLNVNKLEDFLKTKRKVSNQLFLTNSKVHELGRKTTEVEFLEQAIEYVKNNPNKKIAIWTNSDHFVRAAQLLARLSKFSNVLIFGIEDANSIANYILEKYYYDKQFIKNNQDNLGHWVNPIANFYINRGNQYLVSNFYPNISVWWSDSLNADKFQKMGIYKNYSFFENNSINLKDKIFNTRDNQNKRLSTYWASITGNDWERQRDIVKSIQDSNDKPSLLILGTESKNDQNLIAKILFEYGDEYNIYYKGHPGANINVSYVLNYLKPGYLVKYYDYETNQTNVFKVKNSWKITALENQIPSEELTSEHATEPNGLWFNKWIALDSTTSALFGILNNKNTYSDILMLAKSVNQQIYRKNSEEFDKLLTRIVSNGASKSIVITLKNQKQSSDFKLLDFDFSTLENSGFKIIKPLKLVQTTQDDDGNFFIEFELEISYQVNTEKPIDKFVVRILKNIKQNL
;
A
#
# COMPACT_ATOMS: atom_id res chain seq x y z
N MET A 1 4.13 57.26 -60.71
CA MET A 1 4.76 57.71 -59.43
C MET A 1 4.28 56.78 -58.30
N LYS A 2 5.04 55.71 -57.97
CA LYS A 2 4.66 54.77 -56.89
C LYS A 2 4.97 55.40 -55.53
N ARG A 3 3.94 55.73 -54.74
CA ARG A 3 4.07 56.18 -53.34
C ARG A 3 4.71 55.05 -52.52
N LYS A 4 5.95 55.24 -52.07
CA LYS A 4 6.59 54.40 -51.04
C LYS A 4 5.82 54.62 -49.73
N LEU A 5 4.89 53.72 -49.41
CA LEU A 5 4.31 53.67 -48.07
C LEU A 5 5.41 53.32 -47.06
N ASN A 6 5.57 54.19 -46.07
CA ASN A 6 6.68 54.16 -45.13
C ASN A 6 6.47 52.99 -44.13
N LYS A 7 7.07 51.82 -44.40
CA LYS A 7 6.93 50.59 -43.62
C LYS A 7 7.20 50.77 -42.12
N LYS A 8 8.00 51.77 -41.72
CA LYS A 8 8.25 52.13 -40.32
C LYS A 8 7.00 52.64 -39.58
N LEU A 9 6.11 53.37 -40.26
CA LEU A 9 4.92 53.96 -39.63
C LEU A 9 3.83 52.91 -39.34
N ILE A 10 3.69 51.92 -40.23
CA ILE A 10 2.77 50.78 -40.05
C ILE A 10 3.29 49.85 -38.95
N TRP A 11 4.60 49.61 -38.88
CA TRP A 11 5.19 48.80 -37.81
C TRP A 11 5.08 49.48 -36.44
N SER A 12 5.28 50.79 -36.34
CA SER A 12 5.09 51.52 -35.08
C SER A 12 3.64 51.53 -34.63
N SER A 13 2.67 51.67 -35.55
CA SER A 13 1.24 51.65 -35.19
C SER A 13 0.79 50.26 -34.76
N VAL A 14 1.25 49.19 -35.43
CA VAL A 14 0.93 47.81 -35.05
C VAL A 14 1.50 47.49 -33.67
N ILE A 15 2.78 47.79 -33.40
CA ILE A 15 3.40 47.55 -32.09
C ILE A 15 2.69 48.33 -30.97
N PHE A 16 2.30 49.59 -31.22
CA PHE A 16 1.53 50.38 -30.23
C PHE A 16 0.16 49.79 -29.96
N THR A 17 -0.56 49.32 -31.01
CA THR A 17 -1.86 48.66 -30.81
C THR A 17 -1.72 47.32 -30.08
N THR A 18 -0.67 46.53 -30.33
CA THR A 18 -0.45 45.25 -29.62
C THR A 18 -0.07 45.46 -28.15
N ILE A 19 0.77 46.46 -27.85
CA ILE A 19 1.14 46.81 -26.48
C ILE A 19 -0.07 47.39 -25.73
N ALA A 20 -0.86 48.27 -26.37
CA ALA A 20 -2.06 48.83 -25.77
C ALA A 20 -3.15 47.77 -25.53
N THR A 21 -3.31 46.79 -26.42
CA THR A 21 -4.25 45.67 -26.22
C THR A 21 -3.77 44.70 -25.14
N LEU A 22 -2.46 44.43 -25.02
CA LEU A 22 -1.92 43.64 -23.90
C LEU A 22 -2.05 44.35 -22.55
N LEU A 23 -1.80 45.66 -22.50
CA LEU A 23 -1.95 46.47 -21.28
C LEU A 23 -3.41 46.59 -20.86
N THR A 24 -4.32 46.81 -21.81
CA THR A 24 -5.75 46.93 -21.50
C THR A 24 -6.35 45.58 -21.07
N THR A 25 -5.93 44.45 -21.66
CA THR A 25 -6.34 43.12 -21.19
C THR A 25 -5.77 42.78 -19.82
N THR A 26 -4.49 43.04 -19.56
CA THR A 26 -3.89 42.83 -18.21
C THR A 26 -4.50 43.74 -17.14
N LEU A 27 -4.77 45.02 -17.45
CA LEU A 27 -5.50 45.93 -16.55
C LEU A 27 -6.96 45.50 -16.35
N TYR A 28 -7.65 45.06 -17.41
CA TYR A 28 -9.03 44.57 -17.32
C TYR A 28 -9.12 43.31 -16.45
N PHE A 29 -8.21 42.34 -16.63
CA PHE A 29 -8.10 41.17 -15.75
C PHE A 29 -7.72 41.57 -14.32
N GLY A 30 -6.80 42.51 -14.12
CA GLY A 30 -6.40 43.01 -12.79
C GLY A 30 -7.52 43.74 -12.05
N ILE A 31 -8.32 44.55 -12.75
CA ILE A 31 -9.47 45.27 -12.20
C ILE A 31 -10.61 44.30 -11.88
N ASN A 32 -10.95 43.38 -12.80
CA ASN A 32 -11.96 42.35 -12.53
C ASN A 32 -11.54 41.39 -11.41
N TYR A 33 -10.24 41.08 -11.31
CA TYR A 33 -9.67 40.35 -10.17
C TYR A 33 -9.86 41.11 -8.86
N LYS A 34 -9.53 42.41 -8.82
CA LYS A 34 -9.71 43.26 -7.63
C LYS A 34 -11.19 43.41 -7.25
N LYS A 35 -12.08 43.51 -8.25
CA LYS A 35 -13.53 43.62 -8.07
C LYS A 35 -14.15 42.32 -7.54
N ALA A 36 -13.74 41.16 -8.08
CA ALA A 36 -14.16 39.84 -7.60
C ALA A 36 -13.62 39.52 -6.19
N VAL A 37 -12.40 39.97 -5.87
CA VAL A 37 -11.82 39.87 -4.53
C VAL A 37 -12.55 40.76 -3.52
N ASN A 38 -12.92 41.99 -3.90
CA ASN A 38 -13.67 42.88 -3.00
C ASN A 38 -15.14 42.45 -2.82
N GLN A 39 -15.81 41.97 -3.87
CA GLN A 39 -17.16 41.39 -3.75
C GLN A 39 -17.17 40.11 -2.88
N PHE A 40 -16.05 39.38 -2.82
CA PHE A 40 -15.88 38.21 -1.96
C PHE A 40 -15.77 38.55 -0.45
N TYR A 41 -15.24 39.72 -0.10
CA TYR A 41 -15.20 40.17 1.31
C TYR A 41 -16.56 40.65 1.81
N GLU A 42 -17.42 41.16 0.93
CA GLU A 42 -18.74 41.67 1.32
C GLU A 42 -19.84 40.59 1.39
N SER A 43 -19.67 39.42 0.77
CA SER A 43 -20.74 38.42 0.69
C SER A 43 -20.82 37.41 1.85
N ASN A 44 -19.81 37.34 2.75
CA ASN A 44 -19.77 36.34 3.83
C ASN A 44 -20.17 36.95 5.18
N LYS A 45 -21.48 36.94 5.49
CA LYS A 45 -22.05 37.44 6.76
C LYS A 45 -21.74 36.58 8.01
N LYS A 46 -20.98 35.49 7.90
CA LYS A 46 -20.55 34.66 9.05
C LYS A 46 -19.03 34.54 9.06
N PRO A 47 -18.34 34.82 10.19
CA PRO A 47 -16.89 34.62 10.29
C PRO A 47 -16.58 33.12 10.18
N PHE A 48 -15.56 32.79 9.39
CA PHE A 48 -15.05 31.42 9.29
C PHE A 48 -14.46 30.96 10.63
N ILE A 49 -14.72 29.71 11.03
CA ILE A 49 -14.00 29.10 12.15
C ILE A 49 -12.50 29.06 11.84
N ARG A 50 -11.63 29.17 12.85
CA ARG A 50 -10.17 29.16 12.63
C ARG A 50 -9.56 27.84 13.08
N PHE A 51 -8.57 27.36 12.34
CA PHE A 51 -7.64 26.38 12.89
C PHE A 51 -6.83 27.02 14.01
N ASP A 52 -6.56 26.26 15.07
CA ASP A 52 -5.62 26.69 16.09
C ASP A 52 -4.21 26.29 15.65
N GLU A 53 -3.50 27.24 15.04
CA GLU A 53 -2.18 27.02 14.45
C GLU A 53 -1.12 26.60 15.49
N THR A 54 -1.35 26.88 16.78
CA THR A 54 -0.45 26.50 17.88
C THR A 54 -0.53 25.01 18.21
N ASN A 55 -1.63 24.35 17.85
CA ASN A 55 -1.94 22.97 18.22
C ASN A 55 -1.90 21.99 17.04
N ILE A 56 -1.38 22.40 15.88
CA ILE A 56 -1.21 21.47 14.74
C ILE A 56 -0.13 20.44 15.11
N VAL A 57 -0.55 19.18 15.30
CA VAL A 57 0.34 18.04 15.51
C VAL A 57 1.05 17.78 14.18
N LYS A 58 2.36 17.98 14.14
CA LYS A 58 3.18 17.96 12.91
C LYS A 58 3.96 16.65 12.72
N ASN A 59 3.75 15.70 13.63
CA ASN A 59 4.63 14.54 13.81
C ASN A 59 3.95 13.24 13.35
N ASN A 60 2.64 13.32 13.04
CA ASN A 60 1.82 12.21 12.59
C ASN A 60 0.70 12.73 11.68
N ILE A 61 0.76 12.34 10.41
CA ILE A 61 -0.18 12.77 9.38
C ILE A 61 -1.64 12.37 9.69
N LEU A 62 -1.84 11.26 10.39
CA LEU A 62 -3.17 10.77 10.78
C LEU A 62 -3.77 11.60 11.92
N ASP A 63 -2.93 12.11 12.82
CA ASP A 63 -3.38 13.00 13.88
C ASP A 63 -3.72 14.37 13.29
N THR A 64 -2.89 14.85 12.34
CA THR A 64 -3.14 16.10 11.60
C THR A 64 -4.48 16.08 10.84
N GLN A 65 -4.79 15.02 10.07
CA GLN A 65 -6.08 14.93 9.36
C GLN A 65 -7.28 14.94 10.31
N ASN A 66 -7.11 14.40 11.52
CA ASN A 66 -8.18 14.28 12.50
C ASN A 66 -8.39 15.57 13.30
N GLN A 67 -7.61 16.63 13.04
CA GLN A 67 -7.88 17.97 13.56
C GLN A 67 -8.93 18.74 12.76
N ALA A 68 -9.16 18.36 11.50
CA ALA A 68 -10.22 18.91 10.68
C ALA A 68 -11.57 18.27 11.00
N ASP A 69 -12.65 18.97 10.74
CA ASP A 69 -14.01 18.40 10.76
C ASP A 69 -14.27 17.61 9.47
N VAL A 70 -13.70 18.08 8.36
CA VAL A 70 -13.85 17.50 7.01
C VAL A 70 -12.50 17.37 6.32
N ASN A 71 -12.27 16.22 5.69
CA ASN A 71 -11.12 15.97 4.84
C ASN A 71 -11.55 15.77 3.38
N LEU A 72 -10.99 16.58 2.47
CA LEU A 72 -11.17 16.47 1.02
C LEU A 72 -9.90 15.84 0.42
N TYR A 73 -10.02 14.70 -0.27
CA TYR A 73 -8.88 13.97 -0.83
C TYR A 73 -8.93 13.91 -2.35
N TYR A 74 -7.83 14.20 -3.03
CA TYR A 74 -7.72 14.05 -4.49
C TYR A 74 -6.29 13.97 -5.01
N SER A 75 -6.06 13.07 -5.97
CA SER A 75 -4.83 13.00 -6.78
C SER A 75 -5.21 12.76 -8.24
N SER A 76 -4.73 13.55 -9.21
CA SER A 76 -4.96 13.31 -10.64
C SER A 76 -3.88 12.39 -11.21
N PHE A 77 -2.65 12.48 -10.68
CA PHE A 77 -1.54 11.57 -10.95
C PHE A 77 -0.80 11.16 -9.67
N GLY A 78 0.16 10.24 -9.78
CA GLY A 78 0.90 9.68 -8.64
C GLY A 78 0.19 8.47 -8.05
N VAL A 79 0.58 7.28 -8.49
CA VAL A 79 -0.02 6.00 -8.05
C VAL A 79 0.11 5.84 -6.52
N GLN A 80 1.29 6.15 -5.99
CA GLN A 80 1.57 6.06 -4.57
C GLN A 80 0.73 7.05 -3.77
N THR A 81 0.72 8.31 -4.19
CA THR A 81 -0.09 9.39 -3.59
C THR A 81 -1.55 9.00 -3.55
N PHE A 82 -2.13 8.58 -4.68
CA PHE A 82 -3.53 8.19 -4.78
C PHE A 82 -3.90 7.10 -3.77
N TYR A 83 -3.10 6.02 -3.71
CA TYR A 83 -3.34 4.95 -2.74
C TYR A 83 -3.11 5.39 -1.29
N ASN A 84 -2.15 6.27 -1.02
CA ASN A 84 -1.97 6.83 0.31
C ASN A 84 -3.17 7.68 0.75
N LEU A 85 -3.77 8.47 -0.15
CA LEU A 85 -4.99 9.22 0.14
C LEU A 85 -6.17 8.27 0.44
N ILE A 86 -6.30 7.14 -0.25
CA ILE A 86 -7.31 6.12 0.08
C ILE A 86 -7.06 5.57 1.49
N ARG A 87 -5.82 5.21 1.84
CA ARG A 87 -5.48 4.72 3.18
C ARG A 87 -5.81 5.75 4.26
N MET A 88 -5.48 7.02 4.02
CA MET A 88 -5.82 8.12 4.92
C MET A 88 -7.33 8.28 5.08
N ALA A 89 -8.09 8.28 3.98
CA ALA A 89 -9.55 8.31 3.99
C ALA A 89 -10.14 7.13 4.79
N MET A 90 -9.58 5.93 4.64
CA MET A 90 -10.00 4.76 5.42
C MET A 90 -9.70 4.88 6.91
N LEU A 91 -8.59 5.55 7.28
CA LEU A 91 -8.13 5.76 8.65
C LEU A 91 -8.71 7.00 9.33
N SER A 92 -9.37 7.89 8.58
CA SER A 92 -9.91 9.14 9.11
C SER A 92 -11.04 8.88 10.12
N GLU A 93 -11.00 9.59 11.23
CA GLU A 93 -12.04 9.58 12.27
C GLU A 93 -13.13 10.65 12.03
N LYS A 94 -13.04 11.35 10.89
CA LYS A 94 -13.80 12.57 10.57
C LYS A 94 -14.62 12.41 9.28
N GLU A 95 -15.31 13.47 8.87
CA GLU A 95 -16.04 13.49 7.59
C GLU A 95 -15.04 13.42 6.43
N VAL A 96 -15.32 12.57 5.43
CA VAL A 96 -14.42 12.28 4.32
C VAL A 96 -15.13 12.49 2.99
N HIS A 97 -14.57 13.33 2.15
CA HIS A 97 -14.96 13.47 0.75
C HIS A 97 -13.78 13.06 -0.13
N PHE A 98 -13.91 11.91 -0.79
CA PHE A 98 -12.88 11.40 -1.67
C PHE A 98 -13.27 11.68 -3.12
N TYR A 99 -12.41 12.36 -3.88
CA TYR A 99 -12.67 12.71 -5.26
C TYR A 99 -11.85 11.80 -6.19
N ARG A 100 -12.45 11.36 -7.29
CA ARG A 100 -11.75 10.66 -8.38
C ARG A 100 -12.13 11.27 -9.72
N SER A 101 -11.22 11.25 -10.69
CA SER A 101 -11.55 11.53 -12.10
C SER A 101 -11.93 10.26 -12.84
N MET A 102 -12.97 10.33 -13.65
CA MET A 102 -13.33 9.22 -14.55
C MET A 102 -12.28 9.08 -15.67
N ASP A 103 -11.89 7.85 -15.99
CA ASP A 103 -11.07 7.50 -17.17
C ASP A 103 -9.73 8.27 -17.32
N LEU A 104 -9.12 8.70 -16.21
CA LEU A 104 -7.85 9.44 -16.25
C LEU A 104 -6.62 8.51 -16.27
N LYS A 105 -6.57 7.53 -15.36
CA LYS A 105 -5.52 6.51 -15.23
C LYS A 105 -6.11 5.20 -14.72
N ASP A 106 -5.41 4.08 -14.93
CA ASP A 106 -5.88 2.74 -14.57
C ASP A 106 -6.25 2.59 -13.08
N TYR A 107 -5.55 3.26 -12.18
CA TYR A 107 -5.85 3.20 -10.74
C TYR A 107 -7.07 4.08 -10.35
N HIS A 108 -7.47 5.03 -11.19
CA HIS A 108 -8.75 5.73 -11.04
C HIS A 108 -9.90 4.85 -11.50
N THR A 109 -9.74 4.16 -12.64
CA THR A 109 -10.77 3.29 -13.21
C THR A 109 -10.96 2.02 -12.38
N SER A 110 -9.88 1.46 -11.80
CA SER A 110 -9.96 0.29 -10.92
C SER A 110 -10.60 0.57 -9.56
N LEU A 111 -10.68 1.84 -9.13
CA LEU A 111 -11.32 2.21 -7.87
C LEU A 111 -12.82 1.86 -7.90
N ASN A 112 -13.24 0.98 -7.01
CA ASN A 112 -14.63 0.65 -6.78
C ASN A 112 -15.29 1.71 -5.89
N VAL A 113 -15.92 2.69 -6.52
CA VAL A 113 -16.59 3.83 -5.87
C VAL A 113 -17.60 3.37 -4.83
N ASN A 114 -18.42 2.39 -5.17
CA ASN A 114 -19.48 1.90 -4.28
C ASN A 114 -18.89 1.25 -3.02
N LYS A 115 -17.83 0.45 -3.17
CA LYS A 115 -17.16 -0.19 -2.02
C LYS A 115 -16.43 0.83 -1.15
N LEU A 116 -15.78 1.83 -1.74
CA LEU A 116 -15.16 2.91 -0.96
C LEU A 116 -16.22 3.72 -0.21
N GLU A 117 -17.30 4.14 -0.88
CA GLU A 117 -18.35 4.94 -0.25
C GLU A 117 -19.06 4.18 0.87
N ASP A 118 -19.44 2.91 0.64
CA ASP A 118 -20.00 2.06 1.69
C ASP A 118 -19.05 1.95 2.89
N PHE A 119 -17.76 1.68 2.64
CA PHE A 119 -16.77 1.63 3.70
C PHE A 119 -16.71 2.94 4.51
N LEU A 120 -16.68 4.09 3.83
CA LEU A 120 -16.60 5.41 4.47
C LEU A 120 -17.85 5.74 5.30
N LYS A 121 -19.01 5.22 4.92
CA LYS A 121 -20.31 5.43 5.57
C LYS A 121 -20.65 4.40 6.64
N THR A 122 -20.05 3.20 6.64
CA THR A 122 -20.53 2.10 7.49
C THR A 122 -19.46 1.39 8.31
N LYS A 123 -18.17 1.46 7.96
CA LYS A 123 -17.14 0.61 8.58
C LYS A 123 -16.21 1.34 9.56
N ARG A 124 -15.92 2.62 9.34
CA ARG A 124 -14.95 3.37 10.17
C ARG A 124 -15.42 3.52 11.61
N LYS A 125 -14.49 3.43 12.57
CA LYS A 125 -14.74 3.83 13.96
C LYS A 125 -14.59 5.34 14.06
N VAL A 126 -15.68 6.04 14.38
CA VAL A 126 -15.70 7.50 14.54
C VAL A 126 -16.42 7.88 15.83
N SER A 127 -16.10 9.05 16.37
CA SER A 127 -16.75 9.59 17.56
C SER A 127 -18.13 10.18 17.29
N ASN A 128 -18.43 10.56 16.05
CA ASN A 128 -19.71 11.14 15.64
C ASN A 128 -20.24 10.47 14.37
N GLN A 129 -21.41 9.85 14.47
CA GLN A 129 -22.04 9.14 13.35
C GLN A 129 -22.35 10.05 12.15
N LEU A 130 -22.54 11.36 12.35
CA LEU A 130 -22.73 12.31 11.26
C LEU A 130 -21.51 12.37 10.33
N PHE A 131 -20.31 12.12 10.84
CA PHE A 131 -19.10 12.01 10.02
C PHE A 131 -19.15 10.82 9.07
N LEU A 132 -19.87 9.75 9.41
CA LEU A 132 -20.09 8.64 8.48
C LEU A 132 -21.16 9.01 7.45
N THR A 133 -22.32 9.49 7.90
CA THR A 133 -23.46 9.79 7.02
C THR A 133 -23.13 10.85 5.97
N ASN A 134 -22.31 11.84 6.32
CA ASN A 134 -21.92 12.92 5.41
C ASN A 134 -20.77 12.55 4.47
N SER A 135 -20.03 11.49 4.77
CA SER A 135 -18.91 11.07 3.91
C SER A 135 -19.40 10.60 2.54
N LYS A 136 -18.61 10.88 1.51
CA LYS A 136 -19.00 10.61 0.13
C LYS A 136 -17.81 10.41 -0.80
N VAL A 137 -18.00 9.60 -1.85
CA VAL A 137 -17.08 9.55 -2.98
C VAL A 137 -17.67 10.36 -4.13
N HIS A 138 -16.88 11.27 -4.69
CA HIS A 138 -17.27 12.17 -5.76
C HIS A 138 -16.56 11.77 -7.05
N GLU A 139 -17.34 11.63 -8.11
CA GLU A 139 -16.81 11.41 -9.45
C GLU A 139 -16.74 12.74 -10.17
N LEU A 140 -15.52 13.17 -10.44
CA LEU A 140 -15.24 14.26 -11.37
C LEU A 140 -15.43 13.73 -12.80
N GLY A 141 -15.62 14.67 -13.73
CA GLY A 141 -15.79 14.36 -15.16
C GLY A 141 -14.67 13.51 -15.77
N ARG A 142 -14.87 13.11 -17.03
CA ARG A 142 -13.87 12.33 -17.77
C ARG A 142 -12.59 13.14 -17.94
N LYS A 143 -11.45 12.56 -17.55
CA LYS A 143 -10.11 13.15 -17.65
C LYS A 143 -9.94 14.49 -16.93
N THR A 144 -10.78 14.75 -15.93
CA THR A 144 -10.71 15.95 -15.11
C THR A 144 -9.42 15.99 -14.27
N THR A 145 -8.90 17.19 -14.01
CA THR A 145 -7.58 17.40 -13.38
C THR A 145 -7.71 17.99 -11.97
N GLU A 146 -6.60 18.38 -11.36
CA GLU A 146 -6.51 19.08 -10.08
C GLU A 146 -7.21 20.45 -10.06
N VAL A 147 -7.36 21.09 -11.22
CA VAL A 147 -7.99 22.40 -11.33
C VAL A 147 -9.45 22.31 -10.90
N GLU A 148 -10.20 21.39 -11.51
CA GLU A 148 -11.63 21.23 -11.23
C GLU A 148 -11.90 20.71 -9.81
N PHE A 149 -11.04 19.84 -9.30
CA PHE A 149 -11.11 19.43 -7.88
C PHE A 149 -10.98 20.65 -6.96
N LEU A 150 -10.00 21.52 -7.20
CA LEU A 150 -9.77 22.68 -6.35
C LEU A 150 -10.86 23.75 -6.50
N GLU A 151 -11.49 23.85 -7.67
CA GLU A 151 -12.70 24.67 -7.85
C GLU A 151 -13.87 24.16 -7.01
N GLN A 152 -14.13 22.85 -7.01
CA GLN A 152 -15.14 22.25 -6.14
C GLN A 152 -14.78 22.39 -4.66
N ALA A 153 -13.49 22.27 -4.31
CA ALA A 153 -13.04 22.52 -2.94
C ALA A 153 -13.31 23.96 -2.50
N ILE A 154 -13.08 24.96 -3.37
CA ILE A 154 -13.42 26.37 -3.10
C ILE A 154 -14.92 26.53 -2.83
N GLU A 155 -15.77 25.91 -3.66
CA GLU A 155 -17.22 25.95 -3.46
C GLU A 155 -17.63 25.28 -2.14
N TYR A 156 -17.08 24.10 -1.84
CA TYR A 156 -17.34 23.39 -0.59
C TYR A 156 -16.97 24.23 0.63
N VAL A 157 -15.79 24.87 0.62
CA VAL A 157 -15.32 25.74 1.71
C VAL A 157 -16.25 26.93 1.92
N LYS A 158 -16.69 27.59 0.85
CA LYS A 158 -17.62 28.73 0.93
C LYS A 158 -18.96 28.33 1.56
N ASN A 159 -19.44 27.13 1.25
CA ASN A 159 -20.73 26.63 1.74
C ASN A 159 -20.65 26.07 3.17
N ASN A 160 -19.45 25.88 3.73
CA ASN A 160 -19.24 25.30 5.06
C ASN A 160 -18.33 26.19 5.95
N PRO A 161 -18.71 27.45 6.24
CA PRO A 161 -17.86 28.38 6.98
C PRO A 161 -17.62 27.98 8.44
N ASN A 162 -18.50 27.13 8.99
CA ASN A 162 -18.45 26.64 10.36
C ASN A 162 -17.67 25.33 10.54
N LYS A 163 -17.10 24.76 9.48
CA LYS A 163 -16.29 23.54 9.55
C LYS A 163 -14.82 23.85 9.29
N LYS A 164 -13.92 23.19 10.02
CA LYS A 164 -12.49 23.12 9.72
C LYS A 164 -12.28 22.11 8.59
N ILE A 165 -11.67 22.55 7.49
CA ILE A 165 -11.55 21.75 6.26
C ILE A 165 -10.07 21.53 5.95
N ALA A 166 -9.68 20.27 5.79
CA ALA A 166 -8.38 19.87 5.31
C ALA A 166 -8.47 19.38 3.86
N ILE A 167 -7.59 19.89 3.00
CA ILE A 167 -7.48 19.50 1.59
C ILE A 167 -6.18 18.72 1.41
N TRP A 168 -6.29 17.44 1.04
CA TRP A 168 -5.16 16.53 0.83
C TRP A 168 -4.98 16.23 -0.65
N THR A 169 -3.82 16.54 -1.20
CA THR A 169 -3.55 16.38 -2.63
C THR A 169 -2.10 16.03 -2.94
N ASN A 170 -1.80 15.67 -4.19
CA ASN A 170 -0.42 15.49 -4.64
C ASN A 170 0.31 16.83 -4.61
N SER A 171 1.49 16.87 -4.01
CA SER A 171 2.36 18.06 -4.02
C SER A 171 2.74 18.52 -5.43
N ASP A 172 2.82 17.62 -6.42
CA ASP A 172 3.10 17.98 -7.82
C ASP A 172 1.94 18.77 -8.48
N HIS A 173 0.73 18.76 -7.90
CA HIS A 173 -0.37 19.59 -8.37
C HIS A 173 -0.13 21.09 -8.13
N PHE A 174 0.79 21.44 -7.24
CA PHE A 174 1.09 22.83 -6.90
C PHE A 174 1.60 23.60 -8.13
N VAL A 175 2.25 22.93 -9.08
CA VAL A 175 2.70 23.53 -10.36
C VAL A 175 1.53 24.12 -11.15
N ARG A 176 0.44 23.36 -11.28
CA ARG A 176 -0.64 23.67 -12.23
C ARG A 176 -1.79 24.43 -11.59
N ALA A 177 -1.96 24.32 -10.28
CA ALA A 177 -3.10 24.90 -9.57
C ALA A 177 -2.73 26.01 -8.57
N ALA A 178 -1.54 26.61 -8.71
CA ALA A 178 -1.02 27.65 -7.84
C ALA A 178 -2.02 28.77 -7.50
N GLN A 179 -2.74 29.27 -8.51
CA GLN A 179 -3.71 30.35 -8.32
C GLN A 179 -4.91 29.92 -7.46
N LEU A 180 -5.39 28.68 -7.63
CA LEU A 180 -6.48 28.14 -6.83
C LEU A 180 -6.03 27.86 -5.39
N LEU A 181 -4.81 27.34 -5.22
CA LEU A 181 -4.20 27.16 -3.90
C LEU A 181 -4.07 28.50 -3.16
N ALA A 182 -3.61 29.56 -3.84
CA ALA A 182 -3.52 30.90 -3.26
C ALA A 182 -4.89 31.55 -2.97
N ARG A 183 -5.97 31.08 -3.59
CA ARG A 183 -7.35 31.47 -3.24
C ARG A 183 -7.82 30.71 -2.01
N LEU A 184 -7.64 29.39 -1.99
CA LEU A 184 -7.96 28.54 -0.83
C LEU A 184 -7.17 28.95 0.42
N SER A 185 -5.93 29.41 0.24
CA SER A 185 -5.07 29.81 1.34
C SER A 185 -5.60 31.04 2.12
N LYS A 186 -6.54 31.79 1.55
CA LYS A 186 -7.15 32.97 2.19
C LYS A 186 -8.27 32.61 3.17
N PHE A 187 -8.77 31.39 3.15
CA PHE A 187 -9.82 30.94 4.05
C PHE A 187 -9.21 30.46 5.37
N SER A 188 -9.62 31.07 6.49
CA SER A 188 -9.06 30.76 7.81
C SER A 188 -9.50 29.40 8.39
N ASN A 189 -10.53 28.80 7.80
CA ASN A 189 -11.00 27.45 8.13
C ASN A 189 -10.41 26.37 7.21
N VAL A 190 -9.36 26.68 6.43
CA VAL A 190 -8.76 25.74 5.47
C VAL A 190 -7.30 25.48 5.78
N LEU A 191 -6.92 24.20 5.79
CA LEU A 191 -5.54 23.73 5.66
C LEU A 191 -5.38 22.94 4.36
N ILE A 192 -4.24 23.09 3.71
CA ILE A 192 -3.89 22.42 2.46
C ILE A 192 -2.61 21.63 2.66
N PHE A 193 -2.67 20.37 2.28
CA PHE A 193 -1.63 19.40 2.48
C PHE A 193 -1.26 18.75 1.15
N GLY A 194 -0.04 19.01 0.69
CA GLY A 194 0.58 18.24 -0.38
C GLY A 194 1.23 17.00 0.19
N ILE A 195 0.99 15.82 -0.39
CA ILE A 195 1.80 14.63 -0.09
C ILE A 195 2.68 14.31 -1.31
N GLU A 196 3.85 13.73 -1.07
CA GLU A 196 4.80 13.42 -2.13
C GLU A 196 4.20 12.55 -3.25
N ASP A 197 4.64 12.78 -4.50
CA ASP A 197 4.24 12.01 -5.69
C ASP A 197 4.72 10.55 -5.63
N ALA A 198 5.96 10.36 -5.14
CA ALA A 198 6.62 9.08 -4.96
C ALA A 198 7.75 9.20 -3.93
N ASN A 199 8.12 8.11 -3.25
CA ASN A 199 9.20 8.12 -2.24
C ASN A 199 10.56 8.62 -2.77
N SER A 200 10.80 8.51 -4.08
CA SER A 200 12.06 8.95 -4.70
C SER A 200 12.10 10.44 -5.02
N ILE A 201 10.96 11.15 -5.00
CA ILE A 201 10.88 12.48 -5.57
C ILE A 201 11.69 13.51 -4.78
N ALA A 202 11.73 13.38 -3.46
CA ALA A 202 12.50 14.28 -2.61
C ALA A 202 13.98 14.32 -3.00
N ASN A 203 14.64 13.15 -3.06
CA ASN A 203 16.06 13.08 -3.40
C ASN A 203 16.32 13.59 -4.82
N TYR A 204 15.48 13.24 -5.79
CA TYR A 204 15.58 13.77 -7.15
C TYR A 204 15.53 15.30 -7.18
N ILE A 205 14.61 15.90 -6.42
CA ILE A 205 14.44 17.36 -6.38
C ILE A 205 15.60 18.05 -5.67
N LEU A 206 16.06 17.46 -4.55
CA LEU A 206 17.21 17.98 -3.81
C LEU A 206 18.47 17.96 -4.69
N GLU A 207 18.77 16.84 -5.32
CA GLU A 207 19.94 16.66 -6.19
C GLU A 207 19.89 17.55 -7.44
N LYS A 208 18.73 17.63 -8.09
CA LYS A 208 18.60 18.36 -9.35
C LYS A 208 18.51 19.87 -9.18
N TYR A 209 17.91 20.36 -8.10
CA TYR A 209 17.60 21.78 -7.93
C TYR A 209 18.26 22.37 -6.70
N TYR A 210 18.05 21.79 -5.52
CA TYR A 210 18.47 22.45 -4.27
C TYR A 210 19.96 22.32 -3.93
N TYR A 211 20.71 21.47 -4.63
CA TYR A 211 22.17 21.47 -4.62
C TYR A 211 22.79 22.25 -5.78
N ASP A 212 21.98 22.70 -6.75
CA ASP A 212 22.44 23.54 -7.84
C ASP A 212 22.48 25.01 -7.40
N LYS A 213 23.68 25.59 -7.39
CA LYS A 213 23.91 27.01 -7.05
C LYS A 213 23.15 27.96 -7.96
N GLN A 214 22.96 27.61 -9.24
CA GLN A 214 22.24 28.46 -10.18
C GLN A 214 20.75 28.49 -9.86
N PHE A 215 20.16 27.34 -9.52
CA PHE A 215 18.78 27.28 -9.07
C PHE A 215 18.57 28.08 -7.79
N ILE A 216 19.44 27.93 -6.78
CA ILE A 216 19.37 28.70 -5.53
C ILE A 216 19.42 30.20 -5.84
N LYS A 217 20.42 30.64 -6.62
CA LYS A 217 20.58 32.05 -7.02
C LYS A 217 19.33 32.62 -7.74
N ASN A 218 18.67 31.81 -8.56
CA ASN A 218 17.48 32.22 -9.29
C ASN A 218 16.20 32.28 -8.42
N ASN A 219 16.20 31.63 -7.25
CA ASN A 219 15.02 31.53 -6.39
C ASN A 219 15.23 32.15 -5.01
N GLN A 220 16.36 32.81 -4.76
CA GLN A 220 16.62 33.60 -3.57
C GLN A 220 16.83 35.08 -3.92
N ASP A 221 16.46 35.96 -2.99
CA ASP A 221 16.80 37.38 -3.07
C ASP A 221 18.28 37.63 -2.69
N ASN A 222 18.71 38.89 -2.76
CA ASN A 222 20.09 39.27 -2.43
C ASN A 222 20.45 39.05 -0.95
N LEU A 223 19.47 38.80 -0.09
CA LEU A 223 19.66 38.49 1.34
C LEU A 223 19.66 36.97 1.60
N GLY A 224 19.50 36.15 0.56
CA GLY A 224 19.45 34.69 0.67
C GLY A 224 18.08 34.16 1.09
N HIS A 225 17.02 34.97 1.08
CA HIS A 225 15.67 34.50 1.36
C HIS A 225 15.02 33.93 0.12
N TRP A 226 14.31 32.82 0.26
CA TRP A 226 13.51 32.26 -0.83
C TRP A 226 12.50 33.29 -1.36
N VAL A 227 12.24 33.27 -2.66
CA VAL A 227 11.26 34.13 -3.34
C VAL A 227 9.94 33.37 -3.52
N ASN A 228 8.81 34.04 -3.30
CA ASN A 228 7.48 33.43 -3.45
C ASN A 228 7.22 33.00 -4.91
N PRO A 229 7.14 31.69 -5.21
CA PRO A 229 6.97 31.22 -6.58
C PRO A 229 5.58 31.55 -7.15
N ILE A 230 4.55 31.69 -6.30
CA ILE A 230 3.19 32.04 -6.73
C ILE A 230 3.12 33.50 -7.19
N ALA A 231 3.79 34.41 -6.47
CA ALA A 231 3.72 35.85 -6.74
C ALA A 231 4.23 36.22 -8.15
N ASN A 232 5.18 35.44 -8.66
CA ASN A 232 5.79 35.64 -9.98
C ASN A 232 5.16 34.73 -11.07
N PHE A 233 4.08 34.01 -10.76
CA PHE A 233 3.44 33.03 -11.67
C PHE A 233 4.40 32.00 -12.28
N TYR A 234 5.51 31.72 -11.60
CA TYR A 234 6.54 30.82 -12.10
C TYR A 234 6.71 29.67 -11.12
N ILE A 235 5.82 28.68 -11.23
CA ILE A 235 5.92 27.43 -10.47
C ILE A 235 6.31 26.31 -11.41
N ASN A 236 7.33 25.57 -11.00
CA ASN A 236 7.79 24.37 -11.67
C ASN A 236 8.10 23.32 -10.60
N ARG A 237 8.50 22.13 -11.06
CA ARG A 237 8.80 21.00 -10.18
C ARG A 237 9.88 21.29 -9.13
N GLY A 238 10.85 22.15 -9.46
CA GLY A 238 11.94 22.51 -8.57
C GLY A 238 11.53 23.47 -7.45
N ASN A 239 10.65 24.42 -7.70
CA ASN A 239 10.30 25.47 -6.73
C ASN A 239 8.91 25.32 -6.08
N GLN A 240 8.10 24.33 -6.47
CA GLN A 240 6.77 24.10 -5.89
C GLN A 240 6.80 23.87 -4.37
N TYR A 241 7.86 23.27 -3.84
CA TYR A 241 8.01 23.00 -2.40
C TYR A 241 8.33 24.26 -1.59
N LEU A 242 8.68 25.37 -2.25
CA LEU A 242 8.81 26.68 -1.59
C LEU A 242 7.46 27.30 -1.25
N VAL A 243 6.35 26.85 -1.86
CA VAL A 243 5.02 27.42 -1.63
C VAL A 243 4.67 27.41 -0.14
N SER A 244 5.01 26.35 0.60
CA SER A 244 4.71 26.23 2.03
C SER A 244 5.40 27.29 2.91
N ASN A 245 6.48 27.92 2.44
CA ASN A 245 7.13 29.00 3.18
C ASN A 245 6.28 30.28 3.23
N PHE A 246 5.46 30.52 2.22
CA PHE A 246 4.76 31.80 2.04
C PHE A 246 3.29 31.76 2.42
N TYR A 247 2.72 30.57 2.58
CA TYR A 247 1.30 30.40 2.87
C TYR A 247 1.12 29.60 4.15
N PRO A 248 0.58 30.21 5.22
CA PRO A 248 0.66 29.61 6.54
C PRO A 248 -0.11 28.29 6.69
N ASN A 249 -1.14 28.12 5.87
CA ASN A 249 -2.00 26.97 5.82
C ASN A 249 -1.64 25.95 4.71
N ILE A 250 -0.50 26.10 4.03
CA ILE A 250 -0.01 25.11 3.07
C ILE A 250 1.20 24.39 3.65
N SER A 251 1.18 23.06 3.63
CA SER A 251 2.32 22.24 4.04
C SER A 251 2.50 21.03 3.13
N VAL A 252 3.70 20.44 3.16
CA VAL A 252 4.07 19.26 2.37
C VAL A 252 4.47 18.13 3.31
N TRP A 253 4.05 16.91 2.99
CA TRP A 253 4.27 15.72 3.81
C TRP A 253 5.02 14.64 3.04
N TRP A 254 6.01 14.05 3.69
CA TRP A 254 6.96 13.08 3.14
C TRP A 254 6.88 11.75 3.90
N SER A 255 6.85 10.61 3.21
CA SER A 255 6.84 9.31 3.90
C SER A 255 8.17 8.99 4.58
N ASP A 256 9.29 9.54 4.09
CA ASP A 256 10.61 9.43 4.70
C ASP A 256 10.94 10.70 5.50
N SER A 257 11.15 10.55 6.82
CA SER A 257 11.46 11.64 7.73
C SER A 257 12.77 12.35 7.41
N LEU A 258 13.74 11.65 6.82
CA LEU A 258 15.01 12.26 6.42
C LEU A 258 14.82 13.31 5.32
N ASN A 259 13.78 13.17 4.50
CA ASN A 259 13.50 14.13 3.44
C ASN A 259 12.93 15.43 4.02
N ALA A 260 12.00 15.33 4.96
CA ALA A 260 11.45 16.50 5.67
C ALA A 260 12.58 17.32 6.34
N ASP A 261 13.49 16.64 7.04
CA ASP A 261 14.64 17.27 7.69
C ASP A 261 15.57 18.00 6.71
N LYS A 262 15.84 17.41 5.54
CA LYS A 262 16.68 18.03 4.50
C LYS A 262 16.06 19.33 4.00
N PHE A 263 14.75 19.35 3.72
CA PHE A 263 14.06 20.57 3.28
C PHE A 263 14.08 21.65 4.37
N GLN A 264 13.82 21.30 5.63
CA GLN A 264 13.84 22.27 6.73
C GLN A 264 15.24 22.87 6.95
N LYS A 265 16.30 22.06 6.85
CA LYS A 265 17.70 22.55 6.92
C LYS A 265 18.07 23.52 5.80
N MET A 266 17.36 23.48 4.68
CA MET A 266 17.50 24.45 3.57
C MET A 266 16.65 25.71 3.75
N GLY A 267 16.01 25.89 4.92
CA GLY A 267 15.10 27.00 5.18
C GLY A 267 13.76 26.86 4.46
N ILE A 268 13.37 25.64 4.08
CA ILE A 268 12.08 25.35 3.42
C ILE A 268 11.15 24.74 4.46
N TYR A 269 10.46 25.62 5.18
CA TYR A 269 9.63 25.29 6.32
C TYR A 269 8.31 24.62 5.91
N LYS A 270 7.66 24.00 6.91
CA LYS A 270 6.36 23.30 6.74
C LYS A 270 6.42 22.10 5.78
N ASN A 271 7.58 21.46 5.74
CA ASN A 271 7.81 20.13 5.19
C ASN A 271 7.88 19.15 6.37
N TYR A 272 6.94 18.23 6.46
CA TYR A 272 6.76 17.33 7.61
C TYR A 272 6.90 15.87 7.19
N SER A 273 7.24 14.99 8.12
CA SER A 273 7.25 13.56 7.89
C SER A 273 5.87 12.97 8.19
N PHE A 274 5.47 11.91 7.47
CA PHE A 274 4.21 11.21 7.74
C PHE A 274 4.16 10.71 9.19
N PHE A 275 5.29 10.18 9.65
CA PHE A 275 5.52 9.69 11.00
C PHE A 275 6.96 10.05 11.41
N GLU A 276 7.22 10.22 12.71
CA GLU A 276 8.59 10.40 13.22
C GLU A 276 9.46 9.16 12.99
N ASN A 277 8.85 7.97 13.13
CA ASN A 277 9.52 6.70 12.93
C ASN A 277 9.33 6.18 11.49
N ASN A 278 10.43 6.18 10.73
CA ASN A 278 10.49 5.65 9.35
C ASN A 278 10.17 4.16 9.21
N SER A 279 10.09 3.40 10.31
CA SER A 279 9.66 2.00 10.27
C SER A 279 8.14 1.84 10.14
N ILE A 280 7.37 2.92 10.26
CA ILE A 280 5.90 2.90 10.22
C ILE A 280 5.43 3.59 8.94
N ASN A 281 4.48 2.97 8.24
CA ASN A 281 3.85 3.55 7.07
C ASN A 281 2.31 3.40 7.11
N LEU A 282 1.62 4.04 6.16
CA LEU A 282 0.15 4.01 6.09
C LEU A 282 -0.43 2.61 5.84
N LYS A 283 0.30 1.70 5.16
CA LYS A 283 -0.13 0.29 5.00
C LYS A 283 -0.18 -0.40 6.36
N ASP A 284 0.82 -0.17 7.22
CA ASP A 284 0.89 -0.78 8.55
C ASP A 284 -0.25 -0.28 9.43
N LYS A 285 -0.61 1.01 9.30
CA LYS A 285 -1.75 1.60 10.00
C LYS A 285 -3.06 0.94 9.58
N ILE A 286 -3.35 0.74 8.30
CA ILE A 286 -4.60 0.04 7.91
C ILE A 286 -4.60 -1.45 8.29
N PHE A 287 -3.43 -2.10 8.36
CA PHE A 287 -3.33 -3.48 8.81
C PHE A 287 -3.62 -3.63 10.31
N ASN A 288 -3.12 -2.69 11.11
CA ASN A 288 -3.26 -2.71 12.56
C ASN A 288 -4.60 -2.14 13.05
N THR A 289 -5.20 -1.20 12.30
CA THR A 289 -6.50 -0.62 12.65
C THR A 289 -7.64 -1.61 12.38
N ARG A 290 -8.65 -1.59 13.25
CA ARG A 290 -9.87 -2.39 13.12
C ARG A 290 -11.08 -1.50 12.89
N ASP A 291 -12.01 -1.99 12.08
CA ASP A 291 -13.31 -1.38 11.82
C ASP A 291 -14.27 -1.54 13.02
N ASN A 292 -15.47 -0.96 12.92
CA ASN A 292 -16.50 -1.06 13.97
C ASN A 292 -16.99 -2.48 14.25
N GLN A 293 -16.67 -3.47 13.40
CA GLN A 293 -16.96 -4.90 13.55
C GLN A 293 -15.70 -5.71 13.93
N ASN A 294 -14.63 -5.03 14.34
CA ASN A 294 -13.35 -5.63 14.72
C ASN A 294 -12.58 -6.35 13.58
N LYS A 295 -12.91 -6.10 12.31
CA LYS A 295 -12.15 -6.58 11.14
C LYS A 295 -11.01 -5.61 10.80
N ARG A 296 -9.88 -6.13 10.30
CA ARG A 296 -8.74 -5.30 9.86
C ARG A 296 -9.14 -4.41 8.69
N LEU A 297 -8.75 -3.13 8.68
CA LEU A 297 -9.10 -2.27 7.54
C LEU A 297 -8.47 -2.76 6.23
N SER A 298 -7.28 -3.39 6.31
CA SER A 298 -6.60 -3.97 5.15
C SER A 298 -7.42 -5.03 4.39
N THR A 299 -8.40 -5.69 5.01
CA THR A 299 -9.23 -6.70 4.31
C THR A 299 -10.15 -6.09 3.27
N TYR A 300 -10.43 -4.78 3.35
CA TYR A 300 -11.27 -4.09 2.38
C TYR A 300 -10.46 -3.58 1.17
N TRP A 301 -9.12 -3.57 1.27
CA TRP A 301 -8.22 -2.91 0.31
C TRP A 301 -8.41 -3.37 -1.13
N ALA A 302 -8.42 -4.69 -1.36
CA ALA A 302 -8.60 -5.27 -2.69
C ALA A 302 -9.94 -4.86 -3.30
N SER A 303 -11.03 -5.07 -2.55
CA SER A 303 -12.40 -4.74 -3.01
C SER A 303 -12.62 -3.25 -3.28
N ILE A 304 -11.91 -2.37 -2.56
CA ILE A 304 -11.96 -0.92 -2.75
C ILE A 304 -11.14 -0.53 -3.98
N THR A 305 -9.89 -0.97 -4.06
CA THR A 305 -8.94 -0.43 -5.05
C THR A 305 -8.94 -1.15 -6.40
N GLY A 306 -9.58 -2.32 -6.48
CA GLY A 306 -9.47 -3.20 -7.64
C GLY A 306 -8.06 -3.77 -7.83
N ASN A 307 -7.20 -3.69 -6.80
CA ASN A 307 -5.95 -4.45 -6.74
C ASN A 307 -6.25 -5.78 -6.05
N ASP A 308 -6.96 -6.63 -6.76
CA ASP A 308 -7.39 -7.95 -6.32
C ASP A 308 -6.47 -9.05 -6.86
N TRP A 309 -6.84 -10.29 -6.53
CA TRP A 309 -6.11 -11.47 -6.97
C TRP A 309 -6.14 -11.64 -8.49
N GLU A 310 -7.20 -11.19 -9.19
CA GLU A 310 -7.31 -11.29 -10.64
C GLU A 310 -6.25 -10.44 -11.33
N ARG A 311 -6.02 -9.23 -10.84
CA ARG A 311 -4.93 -8.39 -11.34
C ARG A 311 -3.56 -9.03 -11.10
N GLN A 312 -3.35 -9.69 -9.95
CA GLN A 312 -2.10 -10.41 -9.70
C GLN A 312 -1.96 -11.65 -10.59
N ARG A 313 -3.07 -12.37 -10.82
CA ARG A 313 -3.15 -13.50 -11.76
C ARG A 313 -2.70 -13.06 -13.15
N ASP A 314 -3.22 -11.94 -13.64
CA ASP A 314 -2.92 -11.47 -14.99
C ASP A 314 -1.44 -11.08 -15.14
N ILE A 315 -0.81 -10.54 -14.09
CA ILE A 315 0.64 -10.31 -14.04
C ILE A 315 1.41 -11.64 -14.12
N VAL A 316 1.01 -12.64 -13.31
CA VAL A 316 1.65 -13.96 -13.28
C VAL A 316 1.52 -14.66 -14.63
N LYS A 317 0.31 -14.70 -15.20
CA LYS A 317 0.03 -15.29 -16.51
C LYS A 317 0.82 -14.60 -17.61
N SER A 318 0.82 -13.26 -17.67
CA SER A 318 1.59 -12.52 -18.67
C SER A 318 3.09 -12.83 -18.64
N ILE A 319 3.66 -13.08 -17.46
CA ILE A 319 5.07 -13.47 -17.32
C ILE A 319 5.27 -14.93 -17.74
N GLN A 320 4.39 -15.83 -17.32
CA GLN A 320 4.43 -17.25 -17.71
C GLN A 320 4.33 -17.42 -19.22
N ASP A 321 3.38 -16.75 -19.87
CA ASP A 321 3.17 -16.77 -21.32
C ASP A 321 4.38 -16.22 -22.11
N SER A 322 5.28 -15.48 -21.45
CA SER A 322 6.47 -14.90 -22.10
C SER A 322 7.66 -15.85 -22.21
N ASN A 323 7.71 -16.93 -21.41
CA ASN A 323 8.88 -17.82 -21.38
C ASN A 323 8.60 -19.27 -20.94
N ASP A 324 7.35 -19.64 -20.69
CA ASP A 324 6.86 -20.96 -20.28
C ASP A 324 7.53 -21.54 -19.01
N LYS A 325 8.25 -20.73 -18.22
CA LYS A 325 8.86 -21.22 -16.98
C LYS A 325 7.81 -21.43 -15.88
N PRO A 326 7.93 -22.51 -15.09
CA PRO A 326 7.10 -22.72 -13.92
C PRO A 326 7.26 -21.57 -12.91
N SER A 327 6.21 -21.30 -12.14
CA SER A 327 6.20 -20.25 -11.12
C SER A 327 6.68 -20.74 -9.76
N LEU A 328 7.51 -19.93 -9.11
CA LEU A 328 8.02 -20.15 -7.75
C LEU A 328 7.55 -19.00 -6.86
N LEU A 329 6.75 -19.30 -5.84
CA LEU A 329 6.32 -18.33 -4.83
C LEU A 329 7.27 -18.32 -3.63
N ILE A 330 7.75 -17.13 -3.27
CA ILE A 330 8.42 -16.86 -2.00
C ILE A 330 7.42 -16.20 -1.06
N LEU A 331 7.07 -16.87 0.03
CA LEU A 331 6.34 -16.29 1.15
C LEU A 331 7.34 -15.58 2.08
N GLY A 332 7.28 -14.26 2.09
CA GLY A 332 8.17 -13.40 2.85
C GLY A 332 7.66 -13.01 4.23
N THR A 333 8.55 -12.38 4.98
CA THR A 333 8.33 -11.83 6.32
C THR A 333 8.50 -10.31 6.32
N GLU A 334 8.42 -9.68 7.49
CA GLU A 334 8.79 -8.28 7.70
C GLU A 334 10.31 -8.06 7.92
N SER A 335 11.09 -9.13 8.09
CA SER A 335 12.53 -9.06 8.36
C SER A 335 13.30 -8.52 7.16
N LYS A 336 14.26 -7.62 7.41
CA LYS A 336 15.20 -7.16 6.37
C LYS A 336 16.16 -8.28 5.91
N ASN A 337 16.35 -9.33 6.72
CA ASN A 337 17.19 -10.48 6.34
C ASN A 337 16.61 -11.23 5.13
N ASP A 338 15.30 -11.09 4.86
CA ASP A 338 14.67 -11.61 3.65
C ASP A 338 15.40 -11.16 2.38
N GLN A 339 15.97 -9.95 2.34
CA GLN A 339 16.62 -9.43 1.14
C GLN A 339 17.77 -10.31 0.67
N ASN A 340 18.62 -10.77 1.60
CA ASN A 340 19.72 -11.69 1.31
C ASN A 340 19.19 -13.04 0.81
N LEU A 341 18.12 -13.56 1.44
CA LEU A 341 17.51 -14.82 1.05
C LEU A 341 16.84 -14.74 -0.32
N ILE A 342 16.12 -13.66 -0.61
CA ILE A 342 15.47 -13.44 -1.92
C ILE A 342 16.53 -13.37 -3.02
N ALA A 343 17.64 -12.65 -2.79
CA ALA A 343 18.74 -12.57 -3.75
C ALA A 343 19.40 -13.95 -3.98
N LYS A 344 19.63 -14.72 -2.91
CA LYS A 344 20.11 -16.10 -3.00
C LYS A 344 19.16 -16.99 -3.80
N ILE A 345 17.86 -16.94 -3.51
CA ILE A 345 16.83 -17.71 -4.23
C ILE A 345 16.81 -17.32 -5.71
N LEU A 346 16.89 -16.03 -6.03
CA LEU A 346 16.98 -15.58 -7.42
C LEU A 346 18.22 -16.13 -8.12
N PHE A 347 19.37 -16.12 -7.44
CA PHE A 347 20.62 -16.65 -7.97
C PHE A 347 20.54 -18.16 -8.23
N GLU A 348 19.94 -18.93 -7.31
CA GLU A 348 19.85 -20.39 -7.40
C GLU A 348 18.76 -20.86 -8.37
N TYR A 349 17.62 -20.18 -8.42
CA TYR A 349 16.40 -20.66 -9.09
C TYR A 349 15.95 -19.83 -10.29
N GLY A 350 16.58 -18.68 -10.58
CA GLY A 350 16.15 -17.77 -11.65
C GLY A 350 16.27 -18.35 -13.06
N ASP A 351 17.14 -19.33 -13.26
CA ASP A 351 17.24 -20.06 -14.53
C ASP A 351 16.05 -21.01 -14.73
N GLU A 352 15.52 -21.61 -13.66
CA GLU A 352 14.47 -22.63 -13.71
C GLU A 352 13.05 -22.06 -13.58
N TYR A 353 12.86 -21.01 -12.79
CA TYR A 353 11.53 -20.52 -12.40
C TYR A 353 11.32 -19.04 -12.70
N ASN A 354 10.07 -18.67 -12.94
CA ASN A 354 9.57 -17.31 -12.75
C ASN A 354 9.30 -17.09 -11.27
N ILE A 355 9.98 -16.14 -10.63
CA ILE A 355 9.95 -15.96 -9.18
C ILE A 355 8.99 -14.86 -8.78
N TYR A 356 8.13 -15.14 -7.80
CA TYR A 356 7.13 -14.23 -7.29
C TYR A 356 7.33 -14.06 -5.79
N TYR A 357 7.45 -12.82 -5.32
CA TYR A 357 7.59 -12.52 -3.89
C TYR A 357 6.28 -11.99 -3.32
N LYS A 358 5.73 -12.68 -2.32
CA LYS A 358 4.59 -12.21 -1.51
C LYS A 358 5.06 -11.89 -0.10
N GLY A 359 5.27 -10.59 0.15
CA GLY A 359 5.69 -10.10 1.47
C GLY A 359 4.56 -10.03 2.49
N HIS A 360 4.93 -9.78 3.75
CA HIS A 360 3.99 -9.52 4.83
C HIS A 360 3.14 -8.27 4.53
N PRO A 361 1.81 -8.28 4.77
CA PRO A 361 0.93 -7.16 4.41
C PRO A 361 1.26 -5.82 5.08
N GLY A 362 1.94 -5.87 6.23
CA GLY A 362 2.43 -4.70 6.98
C GLY A 362 3.92 -4.39 6.78
N ALA A 363 4.56 -4.88 5.71
CA ALA A 363 5.97 -4.57 5.45
C ALA A 363 6.25 -4.39 3.95
N ASN A 364 6.77 -3.22 3.58
CA ASN A 364 7.08 -2.90 2.18
C ASN A 364 8.56 -2.95 1.83
N ILE A 365 9.45 -3.00 2.83
CA ILE A 365 10.89 -2.86 2.59
C ILE A 365 11.43 -3.93 1.63
N ASN A 366 10.93 -5.15 1.72
CA ASN A 366 11.34 -6.27 0.86
C ASN A 366 10.69 -6.20 -0.53
N VAL A 367 9.44 -5.73 -0.63
CA VAL A 367 8.76 -5.47 -1.92
C VAL A 367 9.55 -4.41 -2.71
N SER A 368 9.90 -3.30 -2.06
CA SER A 368 10.73 -2.25 -2.64
C SER A 368 12.11 -2.76 -3.05
N TYR A 369 12.71 -3.65 -2.26
CA TYR A 369 13.99 -4.28 -2.60
C TYR A 369 13.91 -5.06 -3.92
N VAL A 370 12.91 -5.95 -4.04
CA VAL A 370 12.67 -6.74 -5.25
C VAL A 370 12.47 -5.83 -6.47
N LEU A 371 11.55 -4.88 -6.37
CA LEU A 371 11.17 -4.03 -7.51
C LEU A 371 12.27 -3.07 -7.95
N ASN A 372 13.14 -2.62 -7.05
CA ASN A 372 14.13 -1.58 -7.36
C ASN A 372 15.53 -2.13 -7.64
N TYR A 373 15.93 -3.23 -6.99
CA TYR A 373 17.32 -3.70 -7.00
C TYR A 373 17.51 -5.04 -7.73
N LEU A 374 16.47 -5.87 -7.87
CA LEU A 374 16.57 -7.17 -8.54
C LEU A 374 16.14 -7.08 -10.01
N LYS A 375 16.72 -6.13 -10.75
CA LYS A 375 16.40 -5.88 -12.16
C LYS A 375 17.46 -6.47 -13.10
N PRO A 376 17.08 -6.93 -14.31
CA PRO A 376 18.03 -7.34 -15.34
C PRO A 376 19.20 -6.37 -15.52
N GLY A 377 20.41 -6.92 -15.53
CA GLY A 377 21.65 -6.17 -15.70
C GLY A 377 22.24 -5.56 -14.42
N TYR A 378 21.51 -5.51 -13.31
CA TYR A 378 22.03 -4.98 -12.05
C TYR A 378 22.98 -6.00 -11.38
N LEU A 379 24.04 -5.48 -10.75
CA LEU A 379 24.90 -6.26 -9.84
C LEU A 379 24.27 -6.28 -8.45
N VAL A 380 24.03 -7.48 -7.94
CA VAL A 380 23.40 -7.72 -6.65
C VAL A 380 24.40 -8.42 -5.75
N LYS A 381 24.56 -7.89 -4.54
CA LYS A 381 25.39 -8.46 -3.47
C LYS A 381 24.48 -9.00 -2.39
N TYR A 382 24.73 -10.22 -1.91
CA TYR A 382 24.02 -10.81 -0.78
C TYR A 382 24.95 -11.60 0.13
N TYR A 383 24.63 -11.63 1.42
CA TYR A 383 25.31 -12.49 2.39
C TYR A 383 24.62 -13.85 2.44
N ASP A 384 25.37 -14.91 2.21
CA ASP A 384 24.88 -16.28 2.27
C ASP A 384 25.12 -16.85 3.68
N TYR A 385 24.01 -17.07 4.40
CA TYR A 385 24.03 -17.58 5.77
C TYR A 385 24.43 -19.06 5.87
N GLU A 386 24.32 -19.85 4.79
CA GLU A 386 24.77 -21.25 4.80
C GLU A 386 26.29 -21.35 4.68
N THR A 387 26.91 -20.51 3.85
CA THR A 387 28.35 -20.55 3.58
C THR A 387 29.15 -19.52 4.36
N ASN A 388 28.47 -18.58 5.03
CA ASN A 388 29.07 -17.41 5.68
C ASN A 388 29.94 -16.55 4.73
N GLN A 389 29.55 -16.48 3.47
CA GLN A 389 30.26 -15.72 2.44
C GLN A 389 29.36 -14.68 1.80
N THR A 390 29.99 -13.60 1.32
CA THR A 390 29.28 -12.64 0.49
C THR A 390 29.43 -13.00 -0.97
N ASN A 391 28.30 -13.19 -1.64
CA ASN A 391 28.22 -13.48 -3.06
C ASN A 391 27.79 -12.25 -3.84
N VAL A 392 28.24 -12.17 -5.09
CA VAL A 392 27.85 -11.13 -6.04
C VAL A 392 27.47 -11.78 -7.36
N PHE A 393 26.34 -11.40 -7.93
CA PHE A 393 25.92 -11.85 -9.24
C PHE A 393 25.31 -10.72 -10.05
N LYS A 394 25.27 -10.88 -11.37
CA LYS A 394 24.54 -10.00 -12.28
C LYS A 394 23.21 -10.65 -12.64
N VAL A 395 22.10 -9.94 -12.41
CA VAL A 395 20.76 -10.46 -12.76
C VAL A 395 20.68 -10.66 -14.28
N LYS A 396 20.39 -11.89 -14.73
CA LYS A 396 20.29 -12.20 -16.16
C LYS A 396 19.01 -11.62 -16.77
N ASN A 397 19.04 -11.28 -18.05
CA ASN A 397 17.85 -10.78 -18.77
C ASN A 397 16.71 -11.80 -18.87
N SER A 398 17.05 -13.10 -18.82
CA SER A 398 16.11 -14.21 -18.82
C SER A 398 15.48 -14.49 -17.46
N TRP A 399 15.98 -13.89 -16.38
CA TRP A 399 15.44 -14.07 -15.04
C TRP A 399 14.26 -13.15 -14.83
N LYS A 400 13.16 -13.73 -14.33
CA LYS A 400 11.95 -12.99 -13.98
C LYS A 400 11.75 -13.07 -12.48
N ILE A 401 11.71 -11.90 -11.85
CA ILE A 401 11.30 -11.75 -10.46
C ILE A 401 10.37 -10.56 -10.33
N THR A 402 9.27 -10.72 -9.63
CA THR A 402 8.34 -9.62 -9.33
C THR A 402 7.77 -9.78 -7.94
N ALA A 403 7.41 -8.65 -7.32
CA ALA A 403 6.67 -8.66 -6.06
C ALA A 403 5.16 -8.57 -6.36
N LEU A 404 4.37 -9.39 -5.68
CA LEU A 404 2.91 -9.34 -5.70
C LEU A 404 2.40 -8.32 -4.68
N GLU A 405 1.19 -7.79 -4.89
CA GLU A 405 0.59 -6.83 -3.95
C GLU A 405 0.47 -7.45 -2.56
N ASN A 406 1.26 -6.94 -1.62
CA ASN A 406 1.40 -7.53 -0.29
C ASN A 406 0.16 -7.32 0.58
N GLN A 407 -0.68 -6.32 0.28
CA GLN A 407 -1.91 -6.06 1.04
C GLN A 407 -3.04 -7.06 0.76
N ILE A 408 -2.95 -7.85 -0.31
CA ILE A 408 -3.88 -8.95 -0.56
C ILE A 408 -3.54 -10.08 0.44
N PRO A 409 -4.53 -10.70 1.10
CA PRO A 409 -4.32 -11.93 1.87
C PRO A 409 -3.56 -12.97 1.05
N SER A 410 -2.71 -13.77 1.69
CA SER A 410 -1.90 -14.75 0.95
C SER A 410 -2.78 -15.86 0.37
N GLU A 411 -3.86 -16.20 1.05
CA GLU A 411 -4.83 -17.24 0.71
C GLU A 411 -5.56 -16.94 -0.62
N GLU A 412 -5.92 -15.68 -0.86
CA GLU A 412 -6.49 -15.19 -2.13
C GLU A 412 -5.51 -15.43 -3.31
N LEU A 413 -4.21 -15.33 -3.07
CA LEU A 413 -3.20 -15.55 -4.11
C LEU A 413 -2.78 -17.02 -4.26
N THR A 414 -3.19 -17.91 -3.34
CA THR A 414 -2.57 -19.23 -3.24
C THR A 414 -3.53 -20.40 -3.15
N SER A 415 -4.64 -20.26 -2.44
CA SER A 415 -5.57 -21.36 -2.17
C SER A 415 -6.99 -21.10 -2.63
N GLU A 416 -7.56 -19.93 -2.35
CA GLU A 416 -8.99 -19.67 -2.53
C GLU A 416 -9.39 -19.75 -4.01
N HIS A 417 -8.54 -19.24 -4.90
CA HIS A 417 -8.82 -19.18 -6.33
C HIS A 417 -8.01 -20.20 -7.15
N ALA A 418 -7.30 -21.14 -6.52
CA ALA A 418 -6.36 -22.02 -7.23
C ALA A 418 -7.01 -23.02 -8.20
N THR A 419 -8.27 -23.41 -7.94
CA THR A 419 -9.00 -24.41 -8.73
C THR A 419 -9.99 -23.81 -9.72
N GLU A 420 -10.17 -22.49 -9.71
CA GLU A 420 -11.09 -21.82 -10.63
C GLU A 420 -10.64 -21.98 -12.09
N PRO A 421 -11.57 -21.96 -13.08
CA PRO A 421 -11.25 -22.08 -14.50
C PRO A 421 -10.20 -21.06 -14.99
N ASN A 422 -10.11 -19.91 -14.32
CA ASN A 422 -9.07 -18.89 -14.51
C ASN A 422 -8.41 -18.52 -13.19
N GLY A 423 -8.07 -19.54 -12.39
CA GLY A 423 -7.45 -19.38 -11.09
C GLY A 423 -5.99 -18.91 -11.12
N LEU A 424 -5.48 -18.59 -9.93
CA LEU A 424 -4.05 -18.34 -9.67
C LEU A 424 -3.49 -19.41 -8.73
N TRP A 425 -2.38 -20.02 -9.11
CA TRP A 425 -1.61 -20.94 -8.27
C TRP A 425 -0.13 -20.93 -8.69
N PHE A 426 0.72 -21.49 -7.83
CA PHE A 426 2.18 -21.50 -8.03
C PHE A 426 2.75 -22.92 -8.07
N ASN A 427 3.67 -23.19 -8.99
CA ASN A 427 4.21 -24.53 -9.17
C ASN A 427 5.07 -24.99 -7.99
N LYS A 428 5.89 -24.07 -7.45
CA LYS A 428 6.83 -24.34 -6.36
C LYS A 428 6.78 -23.25 -5.30
N TRP A 429 7.24 -23.61 -4.11
CA TRP A 429 7.07 -22.78 -2.92
C TRP A 429 8.35 -22.71 -2.08
N ILE A 430 8.58 -21.53 -1.52
CA ILE A 430 9.58 -21.27 -0.49
C ILE A 430 8.94 -20.41 0.59
N ALA A 431 9.15 -20.77 1.86
CA ALA A 431 8.71 -19.95 2.99
C ALA A 431 9.91 -19.44 3.79
N LEU A 432 9.99 -18.11 3.93
CA LEU A 432 11.04 -17.45 4.72
C LEU A 432 10.74 -17.43 6.23
N ASP A 433 9.54 -17.84 6.59
CA ASP A 433 9.13 -18.19 7.95
C ASP A 433 8.39 -19.54 7.93
N SER A 434 9.05 -20.57 8.45
CA SER A 434 8.48 -21.93 8.56
C SER A 434 7.23 -22.02 9.47
N THR A 435 6.91 -20.97 10.22
CA THR A 435 5.77 -20.93 11.15
C THR A 435 4.56 -20.16 10.61
N THR A 436 4.69 -19.54 9.43
CA THR A 436 3.62 -18.74 8.85
C THR A 436 2.39 -19.56 8.49
N SER A 437 1.20 -19.05 8.79
CA SER A 437 -0.06 -19.67 8.36
C SER A 437 -0.25 -19.57 6.84
N ALA A 438 0.40 -18.63 6.17
CA ALA A 438 0.32 -18.47 4.71
C ALA A 438 0.82 -19.72 3.96
N LEU A 439 1.68 -20.53 4.59
CA LEU A 439 2.17 -21.78 4.01
C LEU A 439 1.07 -22.85 3.91
N PHE A 440 -0.02 -22.72 4.68
CA PHE A 440 -1.20 -23.58 4.49
C PHE A 440 -1.87 -23.35 3.14
N GLY A 441 -1.61 -22.23 2.46
CA GLY A 441 -2.07 -21.99 1.10
C GLY A 441 -1.59 -23.03 0.08
N ILE A 442 -0.60 -23.87 0.43
CA ILE A 442 -0.20 -25.02 -0.41
C ILE A 442 -1.29 -26.10 -0.49
N LEU A 443 -2.23 -26.14 0.46
CA LEU A 443 -3.39 -27.03 0.46
C LEU A 443 -4.49 -26.48 -0.45
N ASN A 444 -4.23 -26.44 -1.75
CA ASN A 444 -5.06 -25.75 -2.74
C ASN A 444 -5.59 -26.64 -3.87
N ASN A 445 -5.56 -27.97 -3.66
CA ASN A 445 -5.93 -28.97 -4.66
C ASN A 445 -5.12 -28.90 -5.99
N LYS A 446 -3.95 -28.24 -5.98
CA LYS A 446 -2.98 -28.24 -7.09
C LYS A 446 -1.59 -28.65 -6.62
N ASN A 447 -1.21 -28.28 -5.40
CA ASN A 447 0.12 -28.48 -4.82
C ASN A 447 0.17 -29.54 -3.72
N THR A 448 1.33 -30.17 -3.60
CA THR A 448 1.68 -31.09 -2.51
C THR A 448 2.80 -30.53 -1.64
N TYR A 449 3.03 -31.10 -0.47
CA TYR A 449 4.12 -30.69 0.42
C TYR A 449 5.49 -30.88 -0.25
N SER A 450 5.61 -31.82 -1.18
CA SER A 450 6.78 -31.99 -2.04
C SER A 450 7.06 -30.83 -3.01
N ASP A 451 6.13 -29.89 -3.20
CA ASP A 451 6.35 -28.65 -3.95
C ASP A 451 7.09 -27.55 -3.15
N ILE A 452 7.30 -27.75 -1.84
CA ILE A 452 8.14 -26.88 -1.01
C ILE A 452 9.61 -27.21 -1.27
N LEU A 453 10.38 -26.23 -1.74
CA LEU A 453 11.81 -26.38 -2.03
C LEU A 453 12.70 -26.01 -0.84
N MET A 454 12.26 -25.02 -0.05
CA MET A 454 13.04 -24.48 1.05
C MET A 454 12.14 -23.91 2.14
N LEU A 455 12.55 -24.14 3.38
CA LEU A 455 12.00 -23.47 4.55
C LEU A 455 13.12 -22.65 5.20
N ALA A 456 12.79 -21.51 5.77
CA ALA A 456 13.74 -20.71 6.52
C ALA A 456 13.09 -20.08 7.76
N LYS A 457 13.94 -19.57 8.64
CA LYS A 457 13.59 -18.64 9.70
C LYS A 457 14.43 -17.39 9.50
N SER A 458 13.98 -16.49 8.64
CA SER A 458 14.79 -15.36 8.18
C SER A 458 15.25 -14.44 9.33
N VAL A 459 14.42 -14.28 10.37
CA VAL A 459 14.79 -13.55 11.61
C VAL A 459 16.05 -14.14 12.24
N ASN A 460 16.16 -15.46 12.26
CA ASN A 460 17.29 -16.20 12.85
C ASN A 460 18.34 -16.58 11.82
N GLN A 461 18.19 -16.16 10.55
CA GLN A 461 19.15 -16.43 9.47
C GLN A 461 19.39 -17.93 9.23
N GLN A 462 18.39 -18.77 9.53
CA GLN A 462 18.48 -20.21 9.36
C GLN A 462 17.75 -20.66 8.09
N ILE A 463 18.40 -21.52 7.32
CA ILE A 463 17.87 -22.10 6.08
C ILE A 463 17.82 -23.61 6.24
N TYR A 464 16.75 -24.21 5.75
CA TYR A 464 16.50 -25.65 5.78
C TYR A 464 16.16 -26.11 4.37
N ARG A 465 17.01 -26.98 3.81
CA ARG A 465 16.90 -27.46 2.43
C ARG A 465 16.12 -28.75 2.39
N LYS A 466 15.37 -28.93 1.30
CA LYS A 466 14.70 -30.20 1.00
C LYS A 466 15.69 -31.38 1.11
N ASN A 467 15.25 -32.46 1.75
CA ASN A 467 16.03 -33.66 2.07
C ASN A 467 17.04 -33.53 3.24
N SER A 468 17.02 -32.44 4.01
CA SER A 468 17.73 -32.37 5.30
C SER A 468 16.83 -32.85 6.44
N GLU A 469 17.42 -33.41 7.50
CA GLU A 469 16.67 -33.90 8.66
C GLU A 469 15.86 -32.76 9.33
N GLU A 470 16.44 -31.56 9.42
CA GLU A 470 15.78 -30.39 9.97
C GLU A 470 14.61 -29.92 9.11
N PHE A 471 14.76 -29.98 7.78
CA PHE A 471 13.67 -29.68 6.86
C PHE A 471 12.52 -30.66 7.04
N ASP A 472 12.80 -31.96 7.11
CA ASP A 472 11.77 -32.98 7.29
C ASP A 472 11.04 -32.85 8.63
N LYS A 473 11.77 -32.47 9.71
CA LYS A 473 11.17 -32.15 11.01
C LYS A 473 10.22 -30.96 10.91
N LEU A 474 10.62 -29.88 10.24
CA LEU A 474 9.78 -28.68 10.07
C LEU A 474 8.57 -28.97 9.17
N LEU A 475 8.78 -29.69 8.07
CA LEU A 475 7.73 -30.10 7.16
C LEU A 475 6.70 -30.97 7.89
N THR A 476 7.15 -31.95 8.67
CA THR A 476 6.27 -32.81 9.48
C THR A 476 5.41 -31.99 10.44
N ARG A 477 5.94 -30.91 11.03
CA ARG A 477 5.16 -29.99 11.87
C ARG A 477 4.08 -29.25 11.08
N ILE A 478 4.42 -28.75 9.88
CA ILE A 478 3.47 -28.07 8.99
C ILE A 478 2.36 -29.04 8.55
N VAL A 479 2.73 -30.27 8.17
CA VAL A 479 1.80 -31.34 7.81
C VAL A 479 0.90 -31.70 8.99
N SER A 480 1.47 -31.85 10.19
CA SER A 480 0.71 -32.17 11.41
C SER A 480 -0.37 -31.12 11.69
N ASN A 481 -0.08 -29.84 11.47
CA ASN A 481 -1.05 -28.77 11.61
C ASN A 481 -2.15 -28.78 10.52
N GLY A 482 -1.82 -29.16 9.29
CA GLY A 482 -2.82 -29.35 8.23
C GLY A 482 -3.73 -30.56 8.51
N ALA A 483 -3.11 -31.67 8.91
CA ALA A 483 -3.79 -32.91 9.27
C ALA A 483 -4.68 -32.72 10.51
N SER A 484 -4.24 -31.96 11.53
CA SER A 484 -5.03 -31.70 12.73
C SER A 484 -6.33 -30.95 12.47
N LYS A 485 -6.40 -30.15 11.40
CA LYS A 485 -7.64 -29.48 10.96
C LYS A 485 -8.54 -30.39 10.13
N SER A 486 -7.95 -31.38 9.45
CA SER A 486 -8.63 -32.21 8.45
C SER A 486 -9.06 -33.58 8.96
N ILE A 487 -8.40 -34.11 9.98
CA ILE A 487 -8.71 -35.41 10.58
C ILE A 487 -9.73 -35.20 11.69
N VAL A 488 -10.81 -35.97 11.66
CA VAL A 488 -11.85 -36.02 12.68
C VAL A 488 -11.65 -37.31 13.47
N ILE A 489 -11.57 -37.18 14.79
CA ILE A 489 -11.42 -38.30 15.72
C ILE A 489 -12.61 -38.26 16.68
N THR A 490 -13.39 -39.32 16.70
CA THR A 490 -14.60 -39.43 17.53
C THR A 490 -14.51 -40.65 18.44
N LEU A 491 -15.01 -40.52 19.67
CA LEU A 491 -15.09 -41.64 20.59
C LEU A 491 -16.29 -42.53 20.21
N LYS A 492 -16.07 -43.84 20.01
CA LYS A 492 -17.09 -44.80 19.56
C LYS A 492 -18.24 -44.99 20.56
N ASN A 493 -17.89 -45.07 21.85
CA ASN A 493 -18.83 -45.36 22.93
C ASN A 493 -18.59 -44.37 24.07
N GLN A 494 -19.65 -43.95 24.77
CA GLN A 494 -19.53 -43.14 25.99
C GLN A 494 -18.76 -43.93 27.04
N LYS A 495 -17.48 -43.60 27.21
CA LYS A 495 -16.60 -44.20 28.22
C LYS A 495 -16.33 -43.13 29.27
N GLN A 496 -16.82 -43.35 30.50
CA GLN A 496 -16.59 -42.43 31.64
C GLN A 496 -15.17 -42.53 32.23
N SER A 497 -14.36 -43.48 31.77
CA SER A 497 -13.00 -43.74 32.26
C SER A 497 -11.94 -43.00 31.45
N SER A 498 -10.86 -42.58 32.11
CA SER A 498 -9.66 -41.99 31.51
C SER A 498 -8.71 -43.01 30.84
N ASP A 499 -8.98 -44.32 30.96
CA ASP A 499 -8.20 -45.38 30.29
C ASP A 499 -8.61 -45.54 28.81
N PHE A 500 -8.25 -44.55 28.00
CA PHE A 500 -8.50 -44.56 26.56
C PHE A 500 -7.54 -45.47 25.81
N LYS A 501 -8.08 -46.30 24.92
CA LYS A 501 -7.32 -47.15 24.00
C LYS A 501 -7.58 -46.73 22.57
N LEU A 502 -6.63 -47.02 21.66
CA LEU A 502 -6.74 -46.63 20.26
C LEU A 502 -8.02 -47.16 19.58
N LEU A 503 -8.47 -48.36 19.97
CA LEU A 503 -9.68 -49.01 19.47
C LEU A 503 -10.97 -48.29 19.87
N ASP A 504 -10.93 -47.45 20.91
CA ASP A 504 -12.08 -46.68 21.41
C ASP A 504 -12.46 -45.52 20.48
N PHE A 505 -11.64 -45.23 19.45
CA PHE A 505 -11.83 -44.10 18.55
C PHE A 505 -12.13 -44.54 17.12
N ASP A 506 -12.94 -43.73 16.45
CA ASP A 506 -13.10 -43.70 15.00
C ASP A 506 -12.26 -42.56 14.43
N PHE A 507 -11.63 -42.84 13.30
CA PHE A 507 -10.76 -41.93 12.59
C PHE A 507 -11.33 -41.72 11.20
N SER A 508 -11.62 -40.46 10.87
CA SER A 508 -12.08 -40.06 9.55
C SER A 508 -11.39 -38.78 9.12
N THR A 509 -11.57 -38.42 7.86
CA THR A 509 -11.01 -37.22 7.23
C THR A 509 -12.14 -36.41 6.63
N LEU A 510 -12.04 -35.08 6.70
CA LEU A 510 -12.95 -34.21 5.98
C LEU A 510 -12.87 -34.51 4.47
N GLU A 511 -14.04 -34.50 3.81
CA GLU A 511 -14.13 -34.64 2.37
C GLU A 511 -13.22 -33.63 1.66
N ASN A 512 -12.56 -34.07 0.59
CA ASN A 512 -11.66 -33.25 -0.23
C ASN A 512 -10.46 -32.62 0.50
N SER A 513 -10.11 -33.09 1.70
CA SER A 513 -8.94 -32.57 2.42
C SER A 513 -7.58 -32.98 1.82
N GLY A 514 -7.56 -33.92 0.88
CA GLY A 514 -6.34 -34.53 0.33
C GLY A 514 -5.61 -35.47 1.31
N PHE A 515 -5.99 -35.47 2.59
CA PHE A 515 -5.45 -36.36 3.59
C PHE A 515 -6.15 -37.72 3.57
N LYS A 516 -5.38 -38.79 3.75
CA LYS A 516 -5.87 -40.14 4.03
C LYS A 516 -5.15 -40.69 5.24
N ILE A 517 -5.91 -41.34 6.12
CA ILE A 517 -5.35 -42.04 7.26
C ILE A 517 -4.94 -43.43 6.78
N ILE A 518 -3.65 -43.74 6.83
CA ILE A 518 -3.13 -45.06 6.47
C ILE A 518 -3.39 -46.00 7.64
N LYS A 519 -2.91 -45.62 8.83
CA LYS A 519 -3.23 -46.31 10.08
C LYS A 519 -2.97 -45.42 11.30
N PRO A 520 -3.79 -45.54 12.35
CA PRO A 520 -3.44 -45.01 13.66
C PRO A 520 -2.33 -45.88 14.27
N LEU A 521 -1.29 -45.26 14.84
CA LEU A 521 -0.14 -45.99 15.39
C LEU A 521 -0.26 -46.18 16.89
N LYS A 522 -0.48 -45.08 17.64
CA LYS A 522 -0.61 -45.13 19.10
C LYS A 522 -1.26 -43.87 19.67
N LEU A 523 -1.77 -44.00 20.90
CA LEU A 523 -2.05 -42.88 21.79
C LEU A 523 -0.74 -42.49 22.47
N VAL A 524 -0.36 -41.21 22.37
CA VAL A 524 0.92 -40.70 22.90
C VAL A 524 0.72 -40.17 24.31
N GLN A 525 -0.31 -39.33 24.50
CA GLN A 525 -0.58 -38.68 25.76
C GLN A 525 -2.08 -38.39 25.91
N THR A 526 -2.58 -38.48 27.14
CA THR A 526 -3.90 -38.00 27.55
C THR A 526 -3.70 -37.00 28.67
N THR A 527 -4.20 -35.78 28.50
CA THR A 527 -4.30 -34.77 29.56
C THR A 527 -5.76 -34.38 29.75
N GLN A 528 -6.14 -34.09 31.00
CA GLN A 528 -7.45 -33.55 31.33
C GLN A 528 -7.26 -32.11 31.81
N ASP A 529 -8.09 -31.18 31.34
CA ASP A 529 -8.12 -29.82 31.88
C ASP A 529 -9.03 -29.72 33.12
N ASP A 530 -9.01 -28.55 33.77
CA ASP A 530 -9.79 -28.26 34.98
C ASP A 530 -11.30 -28.31 34.71
N ASP A 531 -11.73 -28.15 33.45
CA ASP A 531 -13.13 -28.23 33.00
C ASP A 531 -13.54 -29.67 32.64
N GLY A 532 -12.65 -30.65 32.82
CA GLY A 532 -12.89 -32.06 32.58
C GLY A 532 -12.78 -32.49 31.11
N ASN A 533 -12.35 -31.62 30.20
CA ASN A 533 -12.11 -31.96 28.80
C ASN A 533 -10.83 -32.80 28.65
N PHE A 534 -10.90 -33.82 27.80
CA PHE A 534 -9.74 -34.65 27.50
C PHE A 534 -9.04 -34.17 26.23
N PHE A 535 -7.76 -33.87 26.35
CA PHE A 535 -6.85 -33.62 25.24
C PHE A 535 -6.01 -34.85 25.02
N ILE A 536 -6.19 -35.50 23.87
CA ILE A 536 -5.51 -36.74 23.53
C ILE A 536 -4.62 -36.49 22.31
N GLU A 537 -3.34 -36.81 22.45
CA GLU A 537 -2.37 -36.79 21.36
C GLU A 537 -2.29 -38.16 20.70
N PHE A 538 -2.50 -38.20 19.39
CA PHE A 538 -2.43 -39.40 18.57
C PHE A 538 -1.21 -39.33 17.64
N GLU A 539 -0.48 -40.44 17.50
CA GLU A 539 0.50 -40.62 16.45
C GLU A 539 -0.15 -41.41 15.30
N LEU A 540 -0.19 -40.83 14.12
CA LEU A 540 -0.87 -41.36 12.94
C LEU A 540 0.09 -41.48 11.77
N GLU A 541 0.01 -42.59 11.03
CA GLU A 541 0.57 -42.67 9.69
C GLU A 541 -0.49 -42.19 8.69
N ILE A 542 -0.16 -41.15 7.93
CA ILE A 542 -1.06 -40.50 6.99
C ILE A 542 -0.39 -40.39 5.62
N SER A 543 -1.21 -40.26 4.59
CA SER A 543 -0.76 -39.74 3.31
C SER A 543 -1.48 -38.46 2.94
N TYR A 544 -0.82 -37.65 2.12
CA TYR A 544 -1.41 -36.51 1.46
C TYR A 544 -1.27 -36.68 -0.05
N GLN A 545 -2.38 -36.60 -0.77
CA GLN A 545 -2.43 -36.64 -2.22
C GLN A 545 -3.56 -35.74 -2.72
N VAL A 546 -3.23 -34.87 -3.66
CA VAL A 546 -4.19 -33.94 -4.28
C VAL A 546 -5.06 -34.62 -5.35
N ASN A 547 -4.43 -35.46 -6.18
CA ASN A 547 -5.09 -36.21 -7.25
C ASN A 547 -4.23 -37.42 -7.64
N THR A 548 -4.75 -38.29 -8.49
CA THR A 548 -4.08 -39.53 -8.93
C THR A 548 -2.78 -39.29 -9.72
N GLU A 549 -2.55 -38.08 -10.23
CA GLU A 549 -1.39 -37.72 -11.04
C GLU A 549 -0.22 -37.20 -10.18
N LYS A 550 -0.47 -36.83 -8.92
CA LYS A 550 0.54 -36.29 -8.01
C LYS A 550 1.11 -37.37 -7.09
N PRO A 551 2.39 -37.24 -6.68
CA PRO A 551 3.01 -38.14 -5.71
C PRO A 551 2.20 -38.22 -4.42
N ILE A 552 2.16 -39.43 -3.84
CA ILE A 552 1.61 -39.64 -2.51
C ILE A 552 2.72 -39.32 -1.50
N ASP A 553 2.58 -38.20 -0.81
CA ASP A 553 3.48 -37.88 0.29
C ASP A 553 3.01 -38.66 1.54
N LYS A 554 3.92 -39.37 2.22
CA LYS A 554 3.61 -40.13 3.44
C LYS A 554 4.30 -39.52 4.65
N PHE A 555 3.58 -39.45 5.77
CA PHE A 555 4.08 -38.84 6.99
C PHE A 555 3.65 -39.63 8.22
N VAL A 556 4.50 -39.58 9.25
CA VAL A 556 4.10 -39.90 10.63
C VAL A 556 3.94 -38.58 11.38
N VAL A 557 2.71 -38.29 11.81
CA VAL A 557 2.36 -37.02 12.44
C VAL A 557 1.83 -37.22 13.85
N ARG A 558 1.94 -36.18 14.68
CA ARG A 558 1.28 -36.11 15.98
C ARG A 558 0.16 -35.08 15.94
N ILE A 559 -1.02 -35.48 16.40
CA ILE A 559 -2.22 -34.64 16.37
C ILE A 559 -2.85 -34.64 17.76
N LEU A 560 -2.95 -33.45 18.35
CA LEU A 560 -3.70 -33.21 19.57
C LEU A 560 -5.17 -32.92 19.24
N LYS A 561 -6.10 -33.64 19.88
CA LYS A 561 -7.54 -33.39 19.77
C LYS A 561 -8.18 -33.25 21.13
N ASN A 562 -9.10 -32.29 21.24
CA ASN A 562 -10.06 -32.25 22.34
C ASN A 562 -11.17 -33.27 22.02
N ILE A 563 -11.34 -34.24 22.91
CA ILE A 563 -12.40 -35.24 22.85
C ILE A 563 -13.42 -34.90 23.93
N LYS A 564 -14.58 -34.40 23.50
CA LYS A 564 -15.71 -34.18 24.39
C LYS A 564 -16.41 -35.51 24.65
N GLN A 565 -16.56 -35.86 25.92
CA GLN A 565 -17.58 -36.81 26.33
C GLN A 565 -18.91 -36.07 26.22
N ASN A 566 -19.79 -36.46 25.30
CA ASN A 566 -21.19 -36.02 25.39
C ASN A 566 -21.74 -36.65 26.67
N LEU A 567 -21.95 -35.84 27.71
CA LEU A 567 -22.62 -36.25 28.95
C LEU A 567 -24.10 -36.56 28.68
#